data_AF-A0A971ZUY8-F1
#
_entry.id   AF-A0A971ZUY8-F1
#
_cell.length_a   1.000
_cell.length_b   1.000
_cell.length_c   1.000
_cell.angle_alpha   90.00
_cell.angle_beta   90.00
_cell.angle_gamma   90.00
#
_symmetry.space_group_name_H-M   'P 1'
#
loop_
_entity.id
_entity.type
_entity.pdbx_description
1 polymer ?
#
loop_
_entity_poly.entity_id
_entity_poly.type
_entity_poly.pdbx_seq_one_letter_code
_entity_poly.pdbx_strand_id
1 'polypeptide(L)'
;METFRGLSHVCRWGMAVAVVAGALASPLAAQSPQANQFFQREQFLREDTRRQLDADMPTEQKTVATWGGYIIPQWQQYDDVRKQSNFRQIDLRLWGNVVVDEVHQFYARMKLIHTNFGPGDSPFGWNQDLEGPNLDQGFYELRLSKALKKYWGIDLPFDSRVTVGRQFVEFGNGLSLSTILDGGTFAVETGQWRATGLFATTVRSDENIDHSPLVADHMDRTFGGMQIDYLGLSGHQPFAYFLVQHDSTEEEPEDYRQEYDYDSNYFGFGSNGEVVQNVRYATEIVFQTGTSQRQNNLGKSPIAAFAFDQLFEYYIPVKHDPVLGVEYAVATGDADRTSATDTVAGNRSGRDNAFRSFGYINTGYSSAYEFTNLQFLRTGFRFKPMPDCPALAKLEIGSDLFWYWKQQIDGPVSDFRADGGGRELGTEVDIYANYRIFSDLAVMVRYGRFWTGEAYRDDEKRDYLYAGLIYSF
;
A
#
# COMPACT_ATOMS: atom_id res chain seq x y z
N MET A 1 -78.58 25.10 19.06
CA MET A 1 -79.49 24.54 18.03
C MET A 1 -78.60 24.00 16.94
N GLU A 2 -78.26 22.72 17.08
CA GLU A 2 -78.85 21.59 16.31
C GLU A 2 -78.09 21.40 14.99
N THR A 3 -77.09 20.51 14.91
CA THR A 3 -77.16 19.04 14.66
C THR A 3 -77.63 18.71 13.21
N PHE A 4 -77.13 17.72 12.44
CA PHE A 4 -76.70 16.35 12.75
C PHE A 4 -76.12 15.63 11.50
N ARG A 5 -75.30 14.58 11.75
CA ARG A 5 -75.13 13.27 11.03
C ARG A 5 -74.26 13.21 9.74
N GLY A 6 -73.36 12.25 9.56
CA GLY A 6 -72.97 11.08 10.37
C GLY A 6 -72.23 9.96 9.57
N LEU A 7 -71.58 9.06 10.32
CA LEU A 7 -71.29 7.62 10.06
C LEU A 7 -70.26 7.23 8.97
N SER A 8 -69.46 6.14 9.03
CA SER A 8 -68.91 5.22 10.06
C SER A 8 -68.08 4.10 9.35
N HIS A 9 -67.29 3.34 10.13
CA HIS A 9 -66.61 2.03 9.85
C HIS A 9 -65.29 2.05 9.07
N VAL A 10 -64.13 1.71 9.67
CA VAL A 10 -63.61 0.39 10.11
C VAL A 10 -63.38 -0.59 8.94
N CYS A 11 -62.10 -0.81 8.58
CA CYS A 11 -61.64 -2.14 8.14
C CYS A 11 -60.12 -2.29 8.36
N ARG A 12 -59.76 -3.12 9.35
CA ARG A 12 -58.44 -3.73 9.53
C ARG A 12 -58.43 -5.03 8.71
N TRP A 13 -57.46 -5.17 7.82
CA TRP A 13 -56.95 -6.42 7.26
C TRP A 13 -55.42 -6.22 7.25
N GLY A 14 -54.56 -7.01 7.90
CA GLY A 14 -54.59 -8.46 8.01
C GLY A 14 -53.92 -9.05 6.76
N MET A 15 -52.59 -8.93 6.65
CA MET A 15 -51.85 -9.64 5.60
C MET A 15 -50.67 -10.40 6.22
N ALA A 16 -50.73 -11.70 5.99
CA ALA A 16 -49.89 -12.73 6.58
C ALA A 16 -48.45 -12.66 6.10
N VAL A 17 -47.53 -12.92 7.03
CA VAL A 17 -46.14 -13.26 6.74
C VAL A 17 -46.11 -14.66 6.14
N ALA A 18 -45.84 -14.76 4.84
CA ALA A 18 -45.43 -16.01 4.22
C ALA A 18 -43.91 -16.03 4.16
N VAL A 19 -43.30 -16.81 5.06
CA VAL A 19 -41.90 -17.21 4.96
C VAL A 19 -41.79 -18.18 3.80
N VAL A 20 -41.33 -17.69 2.66
CA VAL A 20 -40.79 -18.55 1.59
C VAL A 20 -39.28 -18.53 1.75
N ALA A 21 -38.76 -19.61 2.33
CA ALA A 21 -37.35 -19.95 2.29
C ALA A 21 -36.96 -20.25 0.84
N GLY A 22 -36.61 -19.21 0.10
CA GLY A 22 -35.84 -19.34 -1.12
C GLY A 22 -34.37 -19.29 -0.74
N ALA A 23 -33.67 -20.41 -0.94
CA ALA A 23 -32.21 -20.46 -0.87
C ALA A 23 -31.65 -19.43 -1.86
N LEU A 24 -31.21 -18.28 -1.33
CA LEU A 24 -30.35 -17.36 -2.06
C LEU A 24 -28.97 -18.02 -2.08
N ALA A 25 -28.69 -18.75 -3.16
CA ALA A 25 -27.33 -18.87 -3.62
C ALA A 25 -26.87 -17.45 -3.94
N SER A 26 -26.12 -16.84 -3.03
CA SER A 26 -25.38 -15.61 -3.33
C SER A 26 -24.53 -15.89 -4.56
N PRO A 27 -24.65 -15.16 -5.67
CA PRO A 27 -23.61 -15.19 -6.67
C PRO A 27 -22.34 -14.73 -5.94
N LEU A 28 -21.30 -15.57 -5.95
CA LEU A 28 -19.94 -15.14 -5.64
C LEU A 28 -19.70 -13.88 -6.46
N ALA A 29 -19.68 -12.74 -5.78
CA ALA A 29 -19.44 -11.46 -6.42
C ALA A 29 -17.98 -11.51 -6.86
N ALA A 30 -17.74 -11.71 -8.15
CA ALA A 30 -16.44 -11.39 -8.72
C ALA A 30 -16.12 -9.96 -8.27
N GLN A 31 -14.98 -9.76 -7.60
CA GLN A 31 -14.50 -8.41 -7.32
C GLN A 31 -14.43 -7.70 -8.66
N SER A 32 -15.24 -6.66 -8.79
CA SER A 32 -15.28 -5.92 -10.05
C SER A 32 -13.92 -5.24 -10.25
N PRO A 33 -13.48 -5.01 -11.49
CA PRO A 33 -12.26 -4.23 -11.73
C PRO A 33 -12.24 -2.84 -11.06
N GLN A 34 -13.40 -2.32 -10.67
CA GLN A 34 -13.55 -1.08 -9.89
C GLN A 34 -13.15 -1.27 -8.42
N ALA A 35 -13.33 -2.47 -7.84
CA ALA A 35 -12.86 -2.80 -6.50
C ALA A 35 -11.32 -2.82 -6.45
N ASN A 36 -10.66 -3.42 -7.43
CA ASN A 36 -9.19 -3.46 -7.50
C ASN A 36 -8.58 -2.04 -7.55
N GLN A 37 -9.16 -1.15 -8.36
CA GLN A 37 -8.73 0.26 -8.42
C GLN A 37 -8.99 1.03 -7.11
N PHE A 38 -10.05 0.68 -6.38
CA PHE A 38 -10.31 1.25 -5.06
C PHE A 38 -9.22 0.83 -4.06
N PHE A 39 -8.86 -0.45 -4.04
CA PHE A 39 -7.84 -1.00 -3.14
C PHE A 39 -6.44 -0.43 -3.39
N GLN A 40 -6.02 -0.33 -4.65
CA GLN A 40 -4.73 0.27 -5.03
C GLN A 40 -4.58 1.71 -4.49
N ARG A 41 -5.65 2.51 -4.56
CA ARG A 41 -5.66 3.89 -4.03
C ARG A 41 -5.67 3.95 -2.51
N GLU A 42 -6.42 3.06 -1.87
CA GLU A 42 -6.40 2.94 -0.40
C GLU A 42 -5.00 2.56 0.09
N GLN A 43 -4.31 1.63 -0.59
CA GLN A 43 -2.92 1.29 -0.27
C GLN A 43 -2.00 2.51 -0.42
N PHE A 44 -2.10 3.24 -1.54
CA PHE A 44 -1.38 4.48 -1.75
C PHE A 44 -1.56 5.47 -0.59
N LEU A 45 -2.82 5.77 -0.23
CA LEU A 45 -3.12 6.73 0.83
C LEU A 45 -2.63 6.27 2.20
N ARG A 46 -2.75 4.97 2.48
CA ARG A 46 -2.23 4.36 3.72
C ARG A 46 -0.72 4.54 3.79
N GLU A 47 0.00 4.33 2.70
CA GLU A 47 1.45 4.51 2.63
C GLU A 47 1.87 5.99 2.78
N ASP A 48 1.20 6.93 2.10
CA ASP A 48 1.46 8.37 2.26
C ASP A 48 1.18 8.84 3.70
N THR A 49 0.04 8.42 4.26
CA THR A 49 -0.35 8.73 5.64
C THR A 49 0.62 8.13 6.64
N ARG A 50 1.03 6.88 6.46
CA ARG A 50 2.00 6.19 7.32
C ARG A 50 3.33 6.91 7.35
N ARG A 51 3.88 7.29 6.18
CA ARG A 51 5.13 8.06 6.08
C ARG A 51 5.06 9.39 6.84
N GLN A 52 3.90 10.03 6.87
CA GLN A 52 3.70 11.26 7.64
C GLN A 52 3.56 11.02 9.14
N LEU A 53 2.91 9.93 9.57
CA LEU A 53 2.62 9.65 10.97
C LEU A 53 3.79 8.98 11.70
N ASP A 54 4.51 8.08 11.05
CA ASP A 54 5.66 7.39 11.65
C ASP A 54 6.83 8.35 11.89
N ALA A 55 6.87 9.51 11.20
CA ALA A 55 7.87 10.57 11.39
C ALA A 55 7.78 11.29 12.76
N ASP A 56 6.67 11.18 13.48
CA ASP A 56 6.42 11.92 14.73
C ASP A 56 6.55 11.04 16.01
N MET A 57 7.07 9.82 15.94
CA MET A 57 7.25 8.95 17.13
C MET A 57 8.53 9.27 17.93
N PRO A 58 8.45 9.69 19.21
CA PRO A 58 9.63 10.00 20.02
C PRO A 58 10.42 8.73 20.37
N THR A 59 11.69 8.69 19.99
CA THR A 59 12.67 7.70 20.46
C THR A 59 13.50 8.33 21.57
N GLU A 60 13.83 7.54 22.60
CA GLU A 60 14.74 7.84 23.73
C GLU A 60 14.10 8.38 25.02
N GLN A 61 13.86 7.48 25.98
CA GLN A 61 13.95 7.72 27.43
C GLN A 61 13.88 6.40 28.24
N LYS A 62 14.41 6.39 29.47
CA LYS A 62 14.84 5.20 30.24
C LYS A 62 13.75 4.23 30.71
N THR A 63 12.57 4.74 31.04
CA THR A 63 11.33 3.96 31.16
C THR A 63 10.19 4.92 30.85
N VAL A 64 9.52 4.73 29.73
CA VAL A 64 8.42 5.60 29.31
C VAL A 64 7.29 4.74 28.82
N ALA A 65 6.12 4.94 29.43
CA ALA A 65 4.86 4.54 28.85
C ALA A 65 4.28 5.77 28.14
N THR A 66 4.22 5.71 26.82
CA THR A 66 3.51 6.69 25.99
C THR A 66 2.32 6.02 25.35
N TRP A 67 1.28 6.79 25.12
CA TRP A 67 0.12 6.39 24.36
C TRP A 67 -0.40 7.61 23.63
N GLY A 68 -1.17 7.37 22.58
CA GLY A 68 -1.80 8.41 21.81
C GLY A 68 -2.69 7.81 20.75
N GLY A 69 -3.13 8.64 19.83
CA GLY A 69 -3.90 8.19 18.71
C GLY A 69 -4.03 9.25 17.64
N TYR A 70 -4.69 8.86 16.57
CA TYR A 70 -5.12 9.80 15.55
C TYR A 70 -6.48 9.39 15.00
N ILE A 71 -7.24 10.39 14.59
CA ILE A 71 -8.48 10.23 13.83
C ILE A 71 -8.34 10.98 12.50
N ILE A 72 -8.74 10.31 11.43
CA ILE A 72 -8.64 10.80 10.06
C ILE A 72 -10.02 10.70 9.39
N PRO A 73 -10.91 11.70 9.59
CA PRO A 73 -12.03 11.87 8.69
C PRO A 73 -11.52 12.29 7.31
N GLN A 74 -11.92 11.53 6.30
CA GLN A 74 -11.54 11.76 4.93
C GLN A 74 -12.74 11.65 3.98
N TRP A 75 -12.63 12.36 2.87
CA TRP A 75 -13.57 12.30 1.76
C TRP A 75 -12.79 12.07 0.48
N GLN A 76 -13.32 11.18 -0.35
CA GLN A 76 -12.74 10.78 -1.61
C GLN A 76 -13.79 10.86 -2.71
N GLN A 77 -13.36 11.32 -3.88
CA GLN A 77 -14.14 11.30 -5.10
C GLN A 77 -13.26 10.79 -6.23
N TYR A 78 -13.86 9.94 -7.04
CA TYR A 78 -13.28 9.42 -8.26
C TYR A 78 -14.28 9.57 -9.39
N ASP A 79 -13.85 10.23 -10.47
CA ASP A 79 -14.65 10.35 -11.68
C ASP A 79 -14.08 9.42 -12.74
N ASP A 80 -14.89 8.43 -13.08
CA ASP A 80 -14.68 7.55 -14.22
C ASP A 80 -15.69 7.87 -15.35
N VAL A 81 -15.34 7.48 -16.57
CA VAL A 81 -16.04 7.62 -17.87
C VAL A 81 -17.57 7.62 -17.79
N ARG A 82 -18.16 6.80 -16.91
CA ARG A 82 -19.63 6.66 -16.77
C ARG A 82 -20.15 6.84 -15.36
N LYS A 83 -19.27 7.04 -14.38
CA LYS A 83 -19.66 7.01 -12.97
C LYS A 83 -18.68 7.84 -12.16
N GLN A 84 -19.23 8.89 -11.58
CA GLN A 84 -18.65 9.55 -10.44
C GLN A 84 -18.98 8.71 -9.22
N SER A 85 -17.98 8.33 -8.45
CA SER A 85 -18.14 7.61 -7.20
C SER A 85 -17.45 8.38 -6.09
N ASN A 86 -18.16 8.53 -4.98
CA ASN A 86 -17.60 9.19 -3.80
C ASN A 86 -17.82 8.34 -2.56
N PHE A 87 -16.94 8.51 -1.58
CA PHE A 87 -17.10 7.91 -0.28
C PHE A 87 -16.46 8.77 0.81
N ARG A 88 -16.87 8.49 2.04
CA ARG A 88 -16.36 9.09 3.26
C ARG A 88 -15.83 8.00 4.14
N GLN A 89 -14.73 8.28 4.83
CA GLN A 89 -14.13 7.31 5.73
C GLN A 89 -13.63 7.99 6.99
N ILE A 90 -13.68 7.27 8.09
CA ILE A 90 -13.09 7.68 9.36
C ILE A 90 -12.12 6.57 9.76
N ASP A 91 -10.82 6.85 9.74
CA ASP A 91 -9.77 5.98 10.27
C ASP A 91 -9.43 6.44 11.70
N LEU A 92 -9.68 5.59 12.69
CA LEU A 92 -9.28 5.80 14.07
C LEU A 92 -8.18 4.82 14.43
N ARG A 93 -7.04 5.35 14.88
CA ARG A 93 -5.96 4.52 15.42
C ARG A 93 -5.56 4.95 16.82
N LEU A 94 -5.41 3.96 17.69
CA LEU A 94 -4.97 4.14 19.07
C LEU A 94 -3.70 3.33 19.27
N TRP A 95 -2.67 3.91 19.85
CA TRP A 95 -1.40 3.24 20.07
C TRP A 95 -0.89 3.41 21.49
N GLY A 96 -0.08 2.45 21.92
CA GLY A 96 0.65 2.46 23.18
C GLY A 96 2.06 1.92 22.96
N ASN A 97 3.03 2.54 23.64
CA ASN A 97 4.43 2.15 23.61
C ASN A 97 4.97 2.14 25.04
N VAL A 98 5.59 1.04 25.45
CA VAL A 98 6.22 0.91 26.76
C VAL A 98 7.66 0.46 26.55
N VAL A 99 8.61 1.31 26.93
CA VAL A 99 10.03 0.96 26.97
C VAL A 99 10.42 0.73 28.42
N VAL A 100 11.04 -0.42 28.70
CA VAL A 100 11.57 -0.78 30.02
C VAL A 100 13.07 -0.96 29.91
N ASP A 101 13.81 -0.20 30.70
CA ASP A 101 15.25 -0.34 30.88
C ASP A 101 16.10 -0.11 29.61
N GLU A 102 15.52 0.50 28.57
CA GLU A 102 16.08 0.56 27.21
C GLU A 102 16.39 -0.82 26.59
N VAL A 103 15.91 -1.90 27.19
CA VAL A 103 16.14 -3.29 26.77
C VAL A 103 14.90 -3.86 26.11
N HIS A 104 13.74 -3.59 26.71
CA HIS A 104 12.46 -4.13 26.30
C HIS A 104 11.59 -3.01 25.75
N GLN A 105 10.99 -3.23 24.59
CA GLN A 105 9.97 -2.35 24.06
C GLN A 105 8.73 -3.17 23.70
N PHE A 106 7.58 -2.67 24.14
CA PHE A 106 6.27 -3.22 23.80
C PHE A 106 5.51 -2.14 23.04
N TYR A 107 5.02 -2.49 21.86
CA TYR A 107 4.21 -1.59 21.04
C TYR A 107 2.92 -2.29 20.64
N ALA A 108 1.82 -1.56 20.67
CA ALA A 108 0.56 -1.99 20.10
C ALA A 108 -0.18 -0.80 19.50
N ARG A 109 -0.80 -1.02 18.33
CA ARG A 109 -1.67 -0.09 17.63
C ARG A 109 -2.92 -0.81 17.18
N MET A 110 -4.07 -0.29 17.59
CA MET A 110 -5.39 -0.70 17.15
C MET A 110 -5.83 0.21 16.01
N LYS A 111 -6.56 -0.34 15.04
CA LYS A 111 -7.18 0.35 13.90
C LYS A 111 -8.67 0.05 13.86
N LEU A 112 -9.47 1.07 13.57
CA LEU A 112 -10.90 0.99 13.29
C LEU A 112 -11.21 1.90 12.11
N ILE A 113 -11.75 1.36 11.03
CA ILE A 113 -12.15 2.13 9.86
C ILE A 113 -13.66 2.03 9.68
N HIS A 114 -14.32 3.17 9.54
CA HIS A 114 -15.70 3.23 9.08
C HIS A 114 -15.76 3.85 7.69
N THR A 115 -16.32 3.13 6.72
CA THR A 115 -16.45 3.57 5.33
C THR A 115 -17.92 3.72 4.96
N ASN A 116 -18.26 4.80 4.25
CA ASN A 116 -19.61 5.11 3.80
C ASN A 116 -19.58 5.63 2.36
N PHE A 117 -20.07 4.81 1.44
CA PHE A 117 -20.18 5.11 0.03
C PHE A 117 -21.41 5.96 -0.29
N GLY A 118 -21.29 6.80 -1.32
CA GLY A 118 -22.44 7.45 -1.93
C GLY A 118 -23.48 6.42 -2.42
N PRO A 119 -24.77 6.78 -2.51
CA PRO A 119 -25.80 5.85 -2.98
C PRO A 119 -25.49 5.29 -4.38
N GLY A 120 -25.24 3.97 -4.46
CA GLY A 120 -24.92 3.29 -5.71
C GLY A 120 -23.45 3.40 -6.13
N ASP A 121 -22.60 4.02 -5.31
CA ASP A 121 -21.18 4.23 -5.60
C ASP A 121 -20.30 3.08 -5.12
N SER A 122 -20.78 2.28 -4.17
CA SER A 122 -20.02 1.15 -3.68
C SER A 122 -19.70 0.15 -4.80
N PRO A 123 -18.42 -0.22 -4.98
CA PRO A 123 -18.06 -1.35 -5.84
C PRO A 123 -18.42 -2.68 -5.17
N PHE A 124 -18.83 -2.64 -3.91
CA PHE A 124 -19.25 -3.76 -3.10
C PHE A 124 -20.78 -3.77 -2.94
N GLY A 125 -21.38 -4.92 -2.66
CA GLY A 125 -22.83 -5.05 -2.50
C GLY A 125 -23.43 -4.30 -1.27
N TRP A 126 -22.61 -3.54 -0.56
CA TRP A 126 -22.93 -2.81 0.67
C TRP A 126 -22.52 -1.33 0.53
N ASN A 127 -23.27 -0.39 1.12
CA ASN A 127 -22.94 1.04 1.05
C ASN A 127 -22.18 1.56 2.29
N GLN A 128 -22.12 0.76 3.35
CA GLN A 128 -21.45 1.11 4.59
C GLN A 128 -20.74 -0.12 5.13
N ASP A 129 -19.57 0.09 5.69
CA ASP A 129 -18.80 -0.96 6.35
C ASP A 129 -18.05 -0.42 7.57
N LEU A 130 -17.80 -1.31 8.51
CA LEU A 130 -17.02 -1.06 9.72
C LEU A 130 -15.96 -2.16 9.83
N GLU A 131 -14.73 -1.82 9.47
CA GLU A 131 -13.58 -2.70 9.55
C GLU A 131 -12.90 -2.52 10.93
N GLY A 132 -12.93 -3.56 11.75
CA GLY A 132 -12.29 -3.59 13.07
C GLY A 132 -13.27 -3.55 14.26
N PRO A 133 -12.77 -3.38 15.49
CA PRO A 133 -11.38 -3.04 15.84
C PRO A 133 -10.40 -4.18 15.56
N ASN A 134 -9.30 -3.87 14.85
CA ASN A 134 -8.25 -4.81 14.50
C ASN A 134 -6.91 -4.39 15.13
N LEU A 135 -6.04 -5.37 15.41
CA LEU A 135 -4.64 -5.10 15.73
C LEU A 135 -3.90 -4.75 14.43
N ASP A 136 -3.53 -3.48 14.28
CA ASP A 136 -2.77 -2.99 13.11
C ASP A 136 -1.30 -3.36 13.23
N GLN A 137 -0.70 -3.04 14.37
CA GLN A 137 0.66 -3.44 14.72
C GLN A 137 0.72 -3.83 16.19
N GLY A 138 1.57 -4.78 16.53
CA GLY A 138 1.69 -5.29 17.89
C GLY A 138 2.92 -6.14 18.02
N PHE A 139 3.97 -5.60 18.62
CA PHE A 139 5.25 -6.29 18.71
C PHE A 139 5.96 -6.07 20.04
N TYR A 140 6.88 -6.98 20.31
CA TYR A 140 7.88 -6.88 21.36
C TYR A 140 9.26 -6.83 20.73
N GLU A 141 10.05 -5.81 21.07
CA GLU A 141 11.46 -5.70 20.71
C GLU A 141 12.33 -5.94 21.96
N LEU A 142 13.37 -6.77 21.78
CA LEU A 142 14.44 -7.02 22.73
C LEU A 142 15.76 -6.54 22.14
N ARG A 143 16.39 -5.56 22.79
CA ARG A 143 17.78 -5.19 22.53
C ARG A 143 18.73 -6.15 23.24
N LEU A 144 19.06 -7.23 22.57
CA LEU A 144 19.82 -8.36 23.11
C LEU A 144 21.20 -7.94 23.62
N SER A 145 21.91 -7.08 22.89
CA SER A 145 23.19 -6.50 23.31
C SER A 145 23.10 -5.81 24.68
N LYS A 146 22.09 -4.95 24.86
CA LYS A 146 21.81 -4.22 26.10
C LYS A 146 21.35 -5.16 27.22
N ALA A 147 20.51 -6.16 26.90
CA ALA A 147 20.06 -7.18 27.86
C ALA A 147 21.24 -7.97 28.43
N LEU A 148 22.14 -8.45 27.55
CA LEU A 148 23.35 -9.19 27.91
C LEU A 148 24.28 -8.37 28.79
N LYS A 149 24.49 -7.10 28.45
CA LYS A 149 25.30 -6.18 29.25
C LYS A 149 24.67 -5.92 30.62
N LYS A 150 23.35 -5.68 30.67
CA LYS A 150 22.66 -5.29 31.89
C LYS A 150 22.47 -6.43 32.88
N TYR A 151 21.98 -7.58 32.42
CA TYR A 151 21.59 -8.69 33.30
C TYR A 151 22.71 -9.71 33.52
N TRP A 152 23.67 -9.82 32.59
CA TRP A 152 24.73 -10.80 32.65
C TRP A 152 26.15 -10.21 32.61
N GLY A 153 26.30 -8.89 32.46
CA GLY A 153 27.61 -8.23 32.41
C GLY A 153 28.43 -8.57 31.15
N ILE A 154 27.79 -9.11 30.11
CA ILE A 154 28.44 -9.50 28.86
C ILE A 154 28.35 -8.32 27.88
N ASP A 155 29.49 -7.73 27.54
CA ASP A 155 29.58 -6.65 26.54
C ASP A 155 29.86 -7.26 25.16
N LEU A 156 28.90 -7.14 24.24
CA LEU A 156 29.07 -7.61 22.87
C LEU A 156 29.74 -6.53 22.01
N PRO A 157 30.64 -6.89 21.08
CA PRO A 157 31.27 -5.93 20.18
C PRO A 157 30.36 -5.49 19.01
N PHE A 158 29.06 -5.79 19.10
CA PHE A 158 28.05 -5.49 18.10
C PHE A 158 26.72 -5.20 18.78
N ASP A 159 25.88 -4.39 18.13
CA ASP A 159 24.49 -4.22 18.56
C ASP A 159 23.64 -5.35 17.98
N SER A 160 22.69 -5.87 18.75
CA SER A 160 21.77 -6.90 18.30
C SER A 160 20.38 -6.70 18.87
N ARG A 161 19.37 -6.88 18.02
CA ARG A 161 17.95 -6.72 18.36
C ARG A 161 17.11 -7.83 17.76
N VAL A 162 16.09 -8.25 18.49
CA VAL A 162 15.07 -9.20 18.07
C VAL A 162 13.71 -8.51 18.19
N THR A 163 12.90 -8.54 17.15
CA THR A 163 11.53 -8.00 17.19
C THR A 163 10.56 -9.10 16.78
N VAL A 164 9.57 -9.39 17.63
CA VAL A 164 8.57 -10.45 17.40
C VAL A 164 7.16 -9.89 17.55
N GLY A 165 6.29 -10.20 16.59
CA GLY A 165 4.89 -9.79 16.55
C GLY A 165 4.49 -9.24 15.18
N ARG A 166 3.35 -8.55 15.14
CA ARG A 166 2.85 -7.83 13.97
C ARG A 166 3.62 -6.53 13.80
N GLN A 167 4.47 -6.45 12.80
CA GLN A 167 5.37 -5.31 12.59
C GLN A 167 5.45 -4.94 11.11
N PHE A 168 5.70 -3.67 10.82
CA PHE A 168 6.04 -3.25 9.47
C PHE A 168 7.46 -3.72 9.12
N VAL A 169 7.61 -4.32 7.94
CA VAL A 169 8.87 -4.82 7.41
C VAL A 169 9.07 -4.26 6.01
N GLU A 170 10.25 -3.68 5.79
CA GLU A 170 10.68 -3.16 4.50
C GLU A 170 12.11 -3.61 4.22
N PHE A 171 12.34 -4.14 3.02
CA PHE A 171 13.66 -4.45 2.49
C PHE A 171 14.00 -3.51 1.33
N GLY A 172 15.26 -3.10 1.23
CA GLY A 172 15.75 -2.14 0.24
C GLY A 172 15.07 -0.77 0.38
N ASN A 173 14.49 -0.29 -0.72
CA ASN A 173 13.65 0.92 -0.76
C ASN A 173 12.16 0.59 -0.76
N GLY A 174 11.82 -0.67 -0.48
CA GLY A 174 10.46 -1.16 -0.46
C GLY A 174 9.94 -1.64 -1.81
N LEU A 175 10.78 -1.87 -2.83
CA LEU A 175 10.31 -2.31 -4.15
C LEU A 175 9.79 -3.75 -4.15
N SER A 176 10.44 -4.67 -3.41
CA SER A 176 9.96 -6.06 -3.31
C SER A 176 9.06 -6.31 -2.10
N LEU A 177 9.34 -5.65 -0.98
CA LEU A 177 8.70 -5.88 0.31
C LEU A 177 8.63 -4.58 1.11
N SER A 178 7.41 -4.13 1.39
CA SER A 178 7.08 -2.97 2.23
C SER A 178 5.67 -3.18 2.76
N THR A 179 5.52 -4.00 3.80
CA THR A 179 4.18 -4.34 4.33
C THR A 179 4.24 -4.74 5.80
N ILE A 180 3.06 -4.87 6.42
CA ILE A 180 2.90 -5.38 7.78
C ILE A 180 2.88 -6.91 7.75
N LEU A 181 3.69 -7.55 8.60
CA LEU A 181 3.79 -8.99 8.70
C LEU A 181 3.70 -9.46 10.15
N ASP A 182 3.18 -10.67 10.36
CA ASP A 182 3.18 -11.39 11.63
C ASP A 182 4.42 -12.28 11.70
N GLY A 183 5.41 -11.91 12.53
CA GLY A 183 6.62 -12.73 12.64
C GLY A 183 7.76 -12.11 13.41
N GLY A 184 8.98 -12.48 13.01
CA GLY A 184 10.21 -12.13 13.69
C GLY A 184 11.24 -11.49 12.76
N THR A 185 11.90 -10.45 13.25
CA THR A 185 13.15 -9.93 12.68
C THR A 185 14.29 -10.07 13.67
N PHE A 186 15.49 -10.33 13.16
CA PHE A 186 16.72 -10.31 13.94
C PHE A 186 17.72 -9.43 13.22
N ALA A 187 18.20 -8.37 13.88
CA ALA A 187 19.19 -7.49 13.29
C ALA A 187 20.48 -7.44 14.13
N VAL A 188 21.60 -7.40 13.44
CA VAL A 188 22.95 -7.25 14.00
C VAL A 188 23.64 -6.08 13.30
N GLU A 189 24.24 -5.19 14.07
CA GLU A 189 25.02 -4.06 13.56
C GLU A 189 26.43 -4.09 14.14
N THR A 190 27.45 -4.09 13.28
CA THR A 190 28.86 -4.12 13.67
C THR A 190 29.69 -3.18 12.80
N GLY A 191 30.13 -2.06 13.39
CA GLY A 191 30.97 -1.08 12.72
C GLY A 191 30.32 -0.52 11.44
N GLN A 192 30.72 -1.07 10.29
CA GLN A 192 30.28 -0.64 8.97
C GLN A 192 29.20 -1.53 8.35
N TRP A 193 28.69 -2.54 9.06
CA TRP A 193 27.74 -3.50 8.51
C TRP A 193 26.51 -3.59 9.38
N ARG A 194 25.34 -3.67 8.73
CA ARG A 194 24.09 -4.08 9.36
C ARG A 194 23.53 -5.25 8.58
N ALA A 195 23.06 -6.28 9.28
CA ALA A 195 22.38 -7.42 8.70
C ALA A 195 21.04 -7.63 9.41
N THR A 196 19.98 -7.84 8.64
CA THR A 196 18.62 -8.08 9.15
C THR A 196 18.07 -9.36 8.54
N GLY A 197 17.76 -10.35 9.37
CA GLY A 197 17.03 -11.56 8.98
C GLY A 197 15.54 -11.41 9.25
N LEU A 198 14.72 -12.07 8.42
CA LEU A 198 13.26 -12.07 8.48
C LEU A 198 12.73 -13.52 8.45
N PHE A 199 11.75 -13.79 9.30
CA PHE A 199 10.85 -14.94 9.16
C PHE A 199 9.46 -14.53 9.63
N ALA A 200 8.49 -14.43 8.72
CA ALA A 200 7.17 -13.89 9.03
C ALA A 200 6.10 -14.42 8.07
N THR A 201 4.83 -14.22 8.39
CA THR A 201 3.69 -14.51 7.52
C THR A 201 2.86 -13.25 7.29
N THR A 202 2.05 -13.24 6.24
CA THR A 202 1.05 -12.19 6.00
C THR A 202 -0.03 -12.20 7.08
N VAL A 203 -0.68 -11.06 7.25
CA VAL A 203 -1.91 -11.00 8.02
C VAL A 203 -3.02 -11.62 7.16
N ARG A 204 -3.67 -12.69 7.63
CA ARG A 204 -4.67 -13.42 6.81
C ARG A 204 -5.80 -12.56 6.26
N SER A 205 -6.19 -11.51 6.98
CA SER A 205 -7.25 -10.58 6.57
C SER A 205 -6.81 -9.51 5.58
N ASP A 206 -5.52 -9.47 5.20
CA ASP A 206 -5.04 -8.55 4.18
C ASP A 206 -5.39 -9.08 2.80
N GLU A 207 -5.65 -8.15 1.88
CA GLU A 207 -5.92 -8.45 0.48
C GLU A 207 -4.73 -9.13 -0.18
N ASN A 208 -5.01 -10.09 -1.06
CA ASN A 208 -3.99 -10.85 -1.75
C ASN A 208 -3.41 -10.04 -2.91
N ILE A 209 -2.14 -10.29 -3.24
CA ILE A 209 -1.54 -9.74 -4.47
C ILE A 209 -2.09 -10.39 -5.76
N ASP A 210 -2.89 -11.45 -5.63
CA ASP A 210 -3.68 -12.06 -6.70
C ASP A 210 -5.15 -11.67 -6.53
N HIS A 211 -5.68 -10.86 -7.45
CA HIS A 211 -7.06 -10.36 -7.34
C HIS A 211 -8.09 -11.31 -7.96
N SER A 212 -7.74 -12.58 -8.15
CA SER A 212 -8.71 -13.61 -8.54
C SER A 212 -9.80 -13.74 -7.47
N PRO A 213 -11.09 -13.84 -7.85
CA PRO A 213 -12.21 -13.73 -6.91
C PRO A 213 -12.21 -14.68 -5.71
N LEU A 214 -11.57 -15.84 -5.82
CA LEU A 214 -11.57 -16.88 -4.78
C LEU A 214 -10.44 -16.73 -3.76
N VAL A 215 -9.48 -15.84 -4.01
CA VAL A 215 -8.31 -15.61 -3.14
C VAL A 215 -8.07 -14.13 -2.84
N ALA A 216 -8.80 -13.20 -3.47
CA ALA A 216 -8.50 -11.77 -3.43
C ALA A 216 -8.64 -11.13 -2.04
N ASP A 217 -9.55 -11.62 -1.21
CA ASP A 217 -9.92 -11.00 0.08
C ASP A 217 -9.12 -11.51 1.28
N HIS A 218 -8.17 -12.41 1.07
CA HIS A 218 -7.33 -12.95 2.14
C HIS A 218 -5.97 -13.44 1.60
N MET A 219 -4.97 -13.49 2.48
CA MET A 219 -3.61 -13.83 2.07
C MET A 219 -2.89 -14.65 3.12
N ASP A 220 -2.40 -15.85 2.75
CA ASP A 220 -1.60 -16.71 3.63
C ASP A 220 -0.26 -17.04 2.96
N ARG A 221 0.76 -16.24 3.26
CA ARG A 221 2.06 -16.34 2.63
C ARG A 221 3.18 -16.22 3.66
N THR A 222 4.10 -17.19 3.65
CA THR A 222 5.27 -17.19 4.52
C THR A 222 6.48 -16.59 3.82
N PHE A 223 7.16 -15.67 4.50
CA PHE A 223 8.38 -15.01 4.09
C PHE A 223 9.59 -15.48 4.91
N GLY A 224 10.72 -15.66 4.22
CA GLY A 224 12.03 -15.82 4.83
C GLY A 224 13.07 -15.04 4.05
N GLY A 225 13.94 -14.29 4.71
CA GLY A 225 14.90 -13.47 3.98
C GLY A 225 16.01 -12.87 4.83
N MET A 226 16.95 -12.22 4.15
CA MET A 226 18.05 -11.50 4.76
C MET A 226 18.42 -10.27 3.93
N GLN A 227 18.66 -9.16 4.60
CA GLN A 227 19.24 -7.94 4.04
C GLN A 227 20.60 -7.65 4.69
N ILE A 228 21.52 -7.12 3.90
CA ILE A 228 22.80 -6.58 4.34
C ILE A 228 22.94 -5.15 3.84
N ASP A 229 23.25 -4.22 4.75
CA ASP A 229 23.58 -2.83 4.49
C ASP A 229 25.06 -2.58 4.79
N TYR A 230 25.73 -1.79 3.95
CA TYR A 230 27.07 -1.28 4.23
C TYR A 230 27.01 0.20 4.59
N LEU A 231 27.36 0.49 5.85
CA LEU A 231 27.35 1.82 6.47
C LEU A 231 28.73 2.53 6.37
N GLY A 232 29.73 1.89 5.75
CA GLY A 232 31.10 2.37 5.70
C GLY A 232 31.39 3.44 4.64
N LEU A 233 30.43 3.77 3.77
CA LEU A 233 30.57 4.84 2.78
C LEU A 233 29.94 6.12 3.29
N SER A 234 30.73 7.20 3.34
CA SER A 234 30.20 8.50 3.74
C SER A 234 29.18 8.99 2.71
N GLY A 235 27.95 9.27 3.17
CA GLY A 235 26.87 9.78 2.31
C GLY A 235 26.18 8.71 1.45
N HIS A 236 26.59 7.45 1.53
CA HIS A 236 26.00 6.36 0.74
C HIS A 236 25.76 5.10 1.60
N GLN A 237 24.61 4.48 1.42
CA GLN A 237 24.25 3.22 2.07
C GLN A 237 23.82 2.22 0.99
N PRO A 238 24.78 1.50 0.37
CA PRO A 238 24.44 0.38 -0.50
C PRO A 238 23.92 -0.80 0.32
N PHE A 239 22.99 -1.54 -0.28
CA PHE A 239 22.35 -2.70 0.31
C PHE A 239 22.17 -3.81 -0.71
N ALA A 240 22.03 -5.04 -0.22
CA ALA A 240 21.58 -6.19 -0.99
C ALA A 240 20.72 -7.09 -0.09
N TYR A 241 19.74 -7.76 -0.68
CA TYR A 241 18.87 -8.67 0.04
C TYR A 241 18.45 -9.86 -0.82
N PHE A 242 18.02 -10.91 -0.13
CA PHE A 242 17.32 -12.04 -0.70
C PHE A 242 16.07 -12.31 0.13
N LEU A 243 14.96 -12.58 -0.55
CA LEU A 243 13.66 -12.84 0.05
C LEU A 243 13.03 -14.04 -0.65
N VAL A 244 12.56 -15.01 0.12
CA VAL A 244 11.75 -16.14 -0.32
C VAL A 244 10.35 -15.94 0.21
N GLN A 245 9.37 -16.18 -0.64
CA GLN A 245 7.97 -16.21 -0.28
C GLN A 245 7.36 -17.53 -0.77
N HIS A 246 6.64 -18.19 0.12
CA HIS A 246 5.85 -19.38 -0.17
C HIS A 246 4.37 -19.06 -0.02
N ASP A 247 3.56 -19.46 -0.99
CA ASP A 247 2.11 -19.25 -0.98
C ASP A 247 1.41 -20.46 -0.40
N SER A 248 0.53 -20.22 0.56
CA SER A 248 -0.34 -21.22 1.16
C SER A 248 -1.78 -20.72 1.22
N THR A 249 -2.11 -19.71 0.39
CA THR A 249 -3.46 -19.17 0.31
C THR A 249 -4.40 -20.22 -0.28
N GLU A 250 -5.38 -20.65 0.51
CA GLU A 250 -6.41 -21.61 0.09
C GLU A 250 -7.58 -20.86 -0.57
N GLU A 251 -8.10 -21.35 -1.67
CA GLU A 251 -9.22 -20.69 -2.34
C GLU A 251 -10.57 -20.90 -1.61
N GLU A 252 -11.37 -19.83 -1.51
CA GLU A 252 -12.65 -19.82 -0.80
C GLU A 252 -13.80 -19.41 -1.75
N PRO A 253 -14.69 -20.34 -2.20
CA PRO A 253 -14.63 -21.80 -2.03
C PRO A 253 -13.62 -22.51 -2.94
N GLU A 254 -13.34 -23.78 -2.63
CA GLU A 254 -12.47 -24.70 -3.39
C GLU A 254 -12.74 -24.69 -4.91
N ASP A 255 -11.69 -24.57 -5.72
CA ASP A 255 -11.77 -24.60 -7.19
C ASP A 255 -10.88 -25.69 -7.80
N TYR A 256 -11.51 -26.81 -8.12
CA TYR A 256 -10.84 -27.93 -8.79
C TYR A 256 -10.32 -27.62 -10.22
N ARG A 257 -10.63 -26.44 -10.78
CA ARG A 257 -10.23 -26.02 -12.14
C ARG A 257 -9.08 -25.02 -12.14
N GLN A 258 -8.72 -24.44 -10.99
CA GLN A 258 -7.67 -23.45 -10.87
C GLN A 258 -6.94 -23.56 -9.51
N GLU A 259 -5.63 -23.75 -9.56
CA GLU A 259 -4.71 -23.58 -8.44
C GLU A 259 -4.17 -22.15 -8.46
N TYR A 260 -3.89 -21.58 -7.28
CA TYR A 260 -3.53 -20.17 -7.13
C TYR A 260 -2.10 -19.94 -6.63
N ASP A 261 -1.32 -21.01 -6.37
CA ASP A 261 0.03 -20.91 -5.83
C ASP A 261 0.92 -19.92 -6.60
N TYR A 262 1.48 -18.96 -5.88
CA TYR A 262 2.51 -18.08 -6.39
C TYR A 262 3.72 -18.06 -5.44
N ASP A 263 4.70 -18.93 -5.72
CA ASP A 263 5.94 -19.04 -4.95
C ASP A 263 7.03 -18.18 -5.59
N SER A 264 7.45 -17.13 -4.89
CA SER A 264 8.36 -16.13 -5.45
C SER A 264 9.62 -15.93 -4.62
N ASN A 265 10.73 -15.69 -5.30
CA ASN A 265 12.03 -15.38 -4.72
C ASN A 265 12.55 -14.09 -5.33
N TYR A 266 13.00 -13.18 -4.49
CA TYR A 266 13.51 -11.88 -4.87
C TYR A 266 14.98 -11.77 -4.50
N PHE A 267 15.80 -11.31 -5.44
CA PHE A 267 17.15 -10.86 -5.18
C PHE A 267 17.22 -9.39 -5.57
N GLY A 268 17.42 -8.54 -4.57
CA GLY A 268 17.46 -7.09 -4.76
C GLY A 268 18.76 -6.49 -4.29
N PHE A 269 19.19 -5.41 -4.94
CA PHE A 269 20.30 -4.60 -4.48
C PHE A 269 20.15 -3.16 -4.95
N GLY A 270 20.78 -2.27 -4.22
CA GLY A 270 20.57 -0.85 -4.43
C GLY A 270 21.46 0.00 -3.55
N SER A 271 21.16 1.29 -3.53
CA SER A 271 21.82 2.24 -2.66
C SER A 271 20.97 3.50 -2.50
N ASN A 272 21.00 4.04 -1.29
CA ASN A 272 20.52 5.38 -1.00
C ASN A 272 21.69 6.28 -0.65
N GLY A 273 21.56 7.57 -0.88
CA GLY A 273 22.59 8.51 -0.46
C GLY A 273 22.46 9.89 -1.06
N GLU A 274 23.58 10.59 -1.08
CA GLU A 274 23.73 11.93 -1.62
C GLU A 274 24.88 11.94 -2.63
N VAL A 275 24.57 12.17 -3.92
CA VAL A 275 25.57 12.13 -5.01
C VAL A 275 26.48 13.37 -4.94
N VAL A 276 25.86 14.52 -4.72
CA VAL A 276 26.49 15.82 -4.51
C VAL A 276 25.65 16.60 -3.51
N GLN A 277 26.19 17.68 -2.95
CA GLN A 277 25.49 18.47 -1.94
C GLN A 277 24.05 18.82 -2.36
N ASN A 278 23.09 18.44 -1.52
CA ASN A 278 21.66 18.60 -1.68
C ASN A 278 21.01 17.78 -2.81
N VAL A 279 21.72 16.84 -3.44
CA VAL A 279 21.15 15.91 -4.44
C VAL A 279 21.14 14.51 -3.85
N ARG A 280 19.97 14.10 -3.35
CA ARG A 280 19.74 12.75 -2.84
C ARG A 280 19.35 11.81 -3.96
N TYR A 281 19.65 10.54 -3.79
CA TYR A 281 19.20 9.48 -4.69
C TYR A 281 18.77 8.24 -3.91
N ALA A 282 17.89 7.48 -4.54
CA ALA A 282 17.52 6.13 -4.14
C ALA A 282 17.48 5.25 -5.39
N THR A 283 18.19 4.13 -5.36
CA THR A 283 18.25 3.17 -6.48
C THR A 283 17.97 1.78 -5.97
N GLU A 284 17.10 1.04 -6.64
CA GLU A 284 16.86 -0.38 -6.37
C GLU A 284 16.66 -1.18 -7.65
N ILE A 285 17.32 -2.34 -7.75
CA ILE A 285 17.13 -3.33 -8.81
C ILE A 285 16.68 -4.62 -8.15
N VAL A 286 15.64 -5.25 -8.71
CA VAL A 286 15.08 -6.51 -8.20
C VAL A 286 14.93 -7.53 -9.32
N PHE A 287 15.45 -8.72 -9.08
CA PHE A 287 15.20 -9.90 -9.90
C PHE A 287 14.24 -10.83 -9.18
N GLN A 288 13.20 -11.28 -9.88
CA GLN A 288 12.20 -12.18 -9.34
C GLN A 288 12.24 -13.53 -10.08
N THR A 289 12.26 -14.61 -9.30
CA THR A 289 12.26 -16.00 -9.77
C THR A 289 11.31 -16.85 -8.94
N GLY A 290 11.07 -18.10 -9.31
CA GLY A 290 10.17 -18.99 -8.57
C GLY A 290 9.20 -19.71 -9.50
N THR A 291 8.00 -19.97 -9.02
CA THR A 291 6.94 -20.65 -9.79
C THR A 291 5.58 -20.02 -9.58
N SER A 292 4.84 -19.83 -10.67
CA SER A 292 3.44 -19.40 -10.65
C SER A 292 2.54 -20.45 -11.30
N GLN A 293 1.27 -20.48 -10.93
CA GLN A 293 0.28 -21.31 -11.60
C GLN A 293 -0.15 -20.69 -12.93
N ARG A 294 -0.33 -21.54 -13.95
CA ARG A 294 -0.97 -21.12 -15.20
C ARG A 294 -2.48 -21.17 -15.05
N GLN A 295 -3.15 -20.36 -15.86
CA GLN A 295 -4.60 -20.39 -15.98
C GLN A 295 -5.10 -21.80 -16.36
N ASN A 296 -6.28 -22.19 -15.85
CA ASN A 296 -7.00 -23.44 -16.11
C ASN A 296 -6.21 -24.70 -15.76
N ASN A 297 -5.38 -24.64 -14.71
CA ASN A 297 -4.54 -25.76 -14.27
C ASN A 297 -3.66 -26.35 -15.39
N LEU A 298 -3.13 -25.48 -16.26
CA LEU A 298 -2.15 -25.86 -17.30
C LEU A 298 -0.74 -26.12 -16.73
N GLY A 299 -0.63 -26.30 -15.40
CA GLY A 299 0.59 -26.56 -14.65
C GLY A 299 1.34 -25.31 -14.23
N LYS A 300 2.47 -25.51 -13.54
CA LYS A 300 3.33 -24.42 -13.04
C LYS A 300 4.22 -23.85 -14.17
N SER A 301 4.42 -22.54 -14.13
CA SER A 301 5.39 -21.78 -14.94
C SER A 301 6.56 -21.32 -14.08
N PRO A 302 7.80 -21.31 -14.60
CA PRO A 302 8.89 -20.58 -13.94
C PRO A 302 8.62 -19.08 -13.99
N ILE A 303 8.84 -18.37 -12.88
CA ILE A 303 8.87 -16.90 -12.85
C ILE A 303 10.26 -16.41 -13.28
N ALA A 304 10.30 -15.39 -14.12
CA ALA A 304 11.51 -14.71 -14.55
C ALA A 304 11.21 -13.23 -14.84
N ALA A 305 11.14 -12.43 -13.78
CA ALA A 305 10.75 -11.03 -13.86
C ALA A 305 11.82 -10.10 -13.28
N PHE A 306 11.69 -8.81 -13.60
CA PHE A 306 12.66 -7.78 -13.24
C PHE A 306 11.95 -6.46 -12.93
N ALA A 307 12.50 -5.74 -11.95
CA ALA A 307 12.09 -4.38 -11.64
C ALA A 307 13.30 -3.49 -11.36
N PHE A 308 13.14 -2.21 -11.66
CA PHE A 308 14.12 -1.16 -11.40
C PHE A 308 13.41 0.12 -10.98
N ASP A 309 13.95 0.78 -9.97
CA ASP A 309 13.55 2.10 -9.53
C ASP A 309 14.79 2.99 -9.30
N GLN A 310 14.69 4.24 -9.73
CA GLN A 310 15.70 5.26 -9.56
C GLN A 310 15.03 6.61 -9.31
N LEU A 311 15.19 7.13 -8.10
CA LEU A 311 14.78 8.47 -7.68
C LEU A 311 16.00 9.38 -7.50
N PHE A 312 15.86 10.64 -7.91
CA PHE A 312 16.74 11.75 -7.56
C PHE A 312 15.92 12.90 -6.98
N GLU A 313 16.40 13.50 -5.90
CA GLU A 313 15.80 14.69 -5.29
C GLU A 313 16.84 15.79 -5.09
N TYR A 314 16.59 16.98 -5.64
CA TYR A 314 17.41 18.15 -5.45
C TYR A 314 16.75 19.15 -4.49
N TYR A 315 17.37 19.35 -3.34
CA TYR A 315 16.94 20.28 -2.30
C TYR A 315 17.59 21.63 -2.54
N ILE A 316 16.81 22.64 -2.90
CA ILE A 316 17.33 23.97 -3.18
C ILE A 316 17.41 24.73 -1.86
N PRO A 317 18.60 25.15 -1.38
CA PRO A 317 18.75 25.77 -0.06
C PRO A 317 18.34 27.25 -0.06
N VAL A 318 17.06 27.51 -0.35
CA VAL A 318 16.43 28.83 -0.28
C VAL A 318 15.24 28.78 0.68
N LYS A 319 14.76 29.94 1.09
CA LYS A 319 13.74 30.11 2.13
C LYS A 319 12.43 29.33 1.89
N HIS A 320 12.03 29.20 0.63
CA HIS A 320 10.83 28.46 0.23
C HIS A 320 11.01 26.95 0.27
N ASP A 321 12.20 26.46 0.62
CA ASP A 321 12.53 25.04 0.72
C ASP A 321 12.07 24.21 -0.49
N PRO A 322 12.34 24.64 -1.75
CA PRO A 322 11.89 23.90 -2.90
C PRO A 322 12.68 22.61 -3.08
N VAL A 323 11.97 21.55 -3.47
CA VAL A 323 12.55 20.26 -3.83
C VAL A 323 12.09 19.87 -5.23
N LEU A 324 13.04 19.50 -6.08
CA LEU A 324 12.78 18.95 -7.42
C LEU A 324 13.05 17.45 -7.38
N GLY A 325 12.11 16.64 -7.86
CA GLY A 325 12.23 15.19 -7.94
C GLY A 325 12.25 14.71 -9.39
N VAL A 326 13.03 13.69 -9.70
CA VAL A 326 12.93 12.92 -10.95
C VAL A 326 13.04 11.44 -10.61
N GLU A 327 12.09 10.65 -11.06
CA GLU A 327 12.05 9.21 -10.82
C GLU A 327 11.79 8.46 -12.12
N TYR A 328 12.54 7.39 -12.35
CA TYR A 328 12.29 6.48 -13.44
C TYR A 328 12.19 5.08 -12.88
N ALA A 329 11.09 4.41 -13.19
CA ALA A 329 10.86 3.05 -12.73
C ALA A 329 10.32 2.17 -13.87
N VAL A 330 10.69 0.89 -13.85
CA VAL A 330 10.21 -0.11 -14.80
C VAL A 330 10.05 -1.47 -14.13
N ALA A 331 8.95 -2.13 -14.43
CA ALA A 331 8.62 -3.50 -14.05
C ALA A 331 8.29 -4.31 -15.31
N THR A 332 8.84 -5.52 -15.42
CA THR A 332 8.57 -6.37 -16.59
C THR A 332 7.11 -6.81 -16.64
N GLY A 333 6.60 -6.94 -17.86
CA GLY A 333 5.30 -7.51 -18.14
C GLY A 333 5.40 -8.85 -18.87
N ASP A 334 4.25 -9.50 -19.03
CA ASP A 334 4.16 -10.71 -19.82
C ASP A 334 3.14 -10.59 -20.94
N ALA A 335 3.57 -10.94 -22.15
CA ALA A 335 2.76 -10.84 -23.37
C ALA A 335 1.67 -11.91 -23.44
N ASP A 336 1.86 -13.03 -22.74
CA ASP A 336 0.91 -14.13 -22.75
C ASP A 336 -0.06 -14.09 -21.58
N ARG A 337 -0.02 -13.05 -20.74
CA ARG A 337 -1.06 -12.78 -19.73
C ARG A 337 -2.26 -12.06 -20.33
N THR A 338 -3.42 -12.21 -19.69
CA THR A 338 -4.63 -11.40 -19.99
C THR A 338 -5.03 -10.51 -18.81
N SER A 339 -4.73 -10.94 -17.58
CA SER A 339 -4.74 -10.13 -16.36
C SER A 339 -3.30 -9.92 -15.85
N ALA A 340 -3.01 -8.69 -15.44
CA ALA A 340 -1.67 -8.33 -14.93
C ALA A 340 -1.40 -8.94 -13.56
N THR A 341 -2.45 -9.10 -12.75
CA THR A 341 -2.38 -9.45 -11.34
C THR A 341 -2.86 -10.87 -11.09
N ASP A 342 -3.91 -11.28 -11.80
CA ASP A 342 -4.69 -12.45 -11.42
C ASP A 342 -4.08 -13.74 -11.97
N THR A 343 -4.24 -14.85 -11.25
CA THR A 343 -3.98 -16.18 -11.83
C THR A 343 -5.09 -16.57 -12.81
N VAL A 344 -6.35 -16.25 -12.50
CA VAL A 344 -7.46 -16.42 -13.46
C VAL A 344 -7.28 -15.42 -14.60
N ALA A 345 -7.24 -15.91 -15.83
CA ALA A 345 -6.85 -15.11 -17.00
C ALA A 345 -5.39 -14.56 -16.91
N GLY A 346 -4.57 -15.11 -16.02
CA GLY A 346 -3.16 -14.76 -15.87
C GLY A 346 -2.27 -15.40 -16.92
N ASN A 347 -1.17 -16.00 -16.48
CA ASN A 347 -0.19 -16.62 -17.37
C ASN A 347 -0.80 -17.80 -18.14
N ARG A 348 -0.73 -17.75 -19.48
CA ARG A 348 -1.25 -18.81 -20.36
C ARG A 348 -0.20 -19.84 -20.77
N SER A 349 1.08 -19.47 -20.85
CA SER A 349 2.12 -20.36 -21.39
C SER A 349 3.53 -20.00 -20.88
N GLY A 350 4.56 -20.62 -21.43
CA GLY A 350 5.94 -20.15 -21.22
C GLY A 350 6.40 -19.94 -19.77
N ARG A 351 7.18 -18.87 -19.58
CA ARG A 351 7.63 -18.36 -18.28
C ARG A 351 6.77 -17.17 -17.91
N ASP A 352 6.51 -16.97 -16.63
CA ASP A 352 5.83 -15.77 -16.13
C ASP A 352 6.85 -14.63 -15.98
N ASN A 353 6.77 -13.64 -16.85
CA ASN A 353 7.69 -12.50 -16.88
C ASN A 353 7.09 -11.25 -16.20
N ALA A 354 5.85 -11.32 -15.74
CA ALA A 354 5.22 -10.21 -15.04
C ALA A 354 5.81 -10.07 -13.63
N PHE A 355 6.41 -8.91 -13.35
CA PHE A 355 6.89 -8.61 -12.01
C PHE A 355 5.70 -8.41 -11.07
N ARG A 356 5.74 -9.04 -9.90
CA ARG A 356 4.79 -8.81 -8.81
C ARG A 356 5.55 -8.69 -7.51
N SER A 357 5.13 -7.80 -6.62
CA SER A 357 5.83 -7.51 -5.37
C SER A 357 4.87 -7.32 -4.21
N PHE A 358 5.39 -7.48 -2.99
CA PHE A 358 4.75 -7.05 -1.74
C PHE A 358 5.26 -5.67 -1.30
N GLY A 359 5.88 -4.96 -2.24
CA GLY A 359 6.44 -3.63 -2.09
C GLY A 359 5.45 -2.55 -2.46
N TYR A 360 5.93 -1.31 -2.43
CA TYR A 360 5.15 -0.15 -2.79
C TYR A 360 5.99 0.89 -3.54
N ILE A 361 5.41 1.44 -4.60
CA ILE A 361 5.96 2.56 -5.36
C ILE A 361 4.81 3.51 -5.73
N ASN A 362 5.09 4.82 -5.77
CA ASN A 362 4.09 5.81 -6.12
C ASN A 362 3.89 5.85 -7.64
N THR A 363 2.71 5.46 -8.10
CA THR A 363 2.30 5.46 -9.51
C THR A 363 1.14 6.43 -9.78
N GLY A 364 1.03 7.51 -9.00
CA GLY A 364 0.03 8.55 -9.17
C GLY A 364 -1.32 8.31 -8.47
N TYR A 365 -2.08 9.38 -8.24
CA TYR A 365 -3.33 9.31 -7.46
C TYR A 365 -4.53 8.76 -8.26
N SER A 366 -4.67 9.19 -9.51
CA SER A 366 -5.78 8.84 -10.41
C SER A 366 -5.52 7.54 -11.15
N SER A 367 -4.34 7.37 -11.75
CA SER A 367 -4.03 6.12 -12.47
C SER A 367 -3.82 4.95 -11.51
N ALA A 368 -3.04 5.16 -10.44
CA ALA A 368 -2.80 4.21 -9.34
C ALA A 368 -2.44 2.80 -9.83
N TYR A 369 -1.67 2.70 -10.92
CA TYR A 369 -1.29 1.41 -11.49
C TYR A 369 -0.51 0.54 -10.51
N GLU A 370 -0.73 -0.77 -10.54
CA GLU A 370 0.23 -1.66 -9.90
C GLU A 370 1.53 -1.68 -10.71
N PHE A 371 2.63 -1.89 -10.01
CA PHE A 371 3.96 -1.88 -10.60
C PHE A 371 4.28 -3.20 -11.30
N THR A 372 3.52 -3.50 -12.35
CA THR A 372 3.66 -4.68 -13.20
C THR A 372 3.38 -4.31 -14.65
N ASN A 373 4.20 -4.81 -15.58
CA ASN A 373 4.18 -4.37 -16.98
C ASN A 373 4.20 -2.83 -17.17
N LEU A 374 4.79 -2.11 -16.21
CA LEU A 374 4.70 -0.66 -16.13
C LEU A 374 6.08 -0.05 -16.26
N GLN A 375 6.18 1.01 -17.04
CA GLN A 375 7.33 1.89 -17.11
C GLN A 375 6.82 3.31 -16.93
N PHE A 376 7.47 4.10 -16.06
CA PHE A 376 7.10 5.50 -15.92
C PHE A 376 8.30 6.41 -15.70
N LEU A 377 8.10 7.67 -16.06
CA LEU A 377 8.93 8.80 -15.66
C LEU A 377 8.06 9.72 -14.80
N ARG A 378 8.52 10.07 -13.60
CA ARG A 378 7.91 11.08 -12.74
C ARG A 378 8.84 12.28 -12.62
N THR A 379 8.28 13.48 -12.72
CA THR A 379 8.96 14.71 -12.31
C THR A 379 8.13 15.42 -11.26
N GLY A 380 8.73 15.68 -10.10
CA GLY A 380 8.07 16.29 -8.95
C GLY A 380 8.62 17.67 -8.63
N PHE A 381 7.77 18.53 -8.08
CA PHE A 381 8.17 19.79 -7.47
C PHE A 381 7.35 20.02 -6.20
N ARG A 382 8.01 20.41 -5.10
CA ARG A 382 7.32 20.87 -3.88
C ARG A 382 8.02 22.06 -3.28
N PHE A 383 7.27 22.91 -2.57
CA PHE A 383 7.81 24.09 -1.89
C PHE A 383 6.85 24.59 -0.81
N LYS A 384 7.36 25.47 0.05
CA LYS A 384 6.59 26.23 1.04
C LYS A 384 6.27 27.63 0.49
N PRO A 385 5.03 27.95 0.14
CA PRO A 385 4.70 29.22 -0.52
C PRO A 385 4.87 30.44 0.40
N MET A 386 4.59 30.30 1.69
CA MET A 386 4.54 31.42 2.65
C MET A 386 5.29 31.10 3.94
N PRO A 387 6.61 30.83 3.90
CA PRO A 387 7.41 30.45 5.07
C PRO A 387 7.49 31.56 6.13
N ASP A 388 7.26 32.82 5.72
CA ASP A 388 7.28 34.00 6.59
C ASP A 388 5.98 34.27 7.34
N CYS A 389 4.88 33.68 6.89
CA CYS A 389 3.59 33.85 7.55
C CYS A 389 3.50 32.77 8.63
N PRO A 390 3.49 33.10 9.94
CA PRO A 390 3.48 32.08 10.98
C PRO A 390 2.31 31.09 10.85
N ALA A 391 1.15 31.56 10.37
CA ALA A 391 0.00 30.71 10.10
C ALA A 391 0.24 29.73 8.96
N LEU A 392 0.99 30.11 7.91
CA LEU A 392 1.16 29.30 6.69
C LEU A 392 2.59 28.76 6.50
N ALA A 393 3.45 28.91 7.51
CA ALA A 393 4.86 28.51 7.44
C ALA A 393 5.06 26.99 7.28
N LYS A 394 4.02 26.21 7.61
CA LYS A 394 3.97 24.76 7.48
C LYS A 394 3.02 24.28 6.37
N LEU A 395 2.53 25.20 5.53
CA LEU A 395 1.87 24.84 4.28
C LEU A 395 2.94 24.43 3.27
N GLU A 396 2.81 23.25 2.72
CA GLU A 396 3.58 22.73 1.59
C GLU A 396 2.62 22.48 0.43
N ILE A 397 3.03 22.90 -0.76
CA ILE A 397 2.31 22.61 -2.00
C ILE A 397 3.30 21.90 -2.92
N GLY A 398 2.82 20.85 -3.59
CA GLY A 398 3.60 20.18 -4.61
C GLY A 398 2.76 19.69 -5.78
N SER A 399 3.47 19.30 -6.82
CA SER A 399 2.93 18.68 -8.01
C SER A 399 3.85 17.60 -8.53
N ASP A 400 3.28 16.49 -9.00
CA ASP A 400 3.97 15.44 -9.72
C ASP A 400 3.40 15.31 -11.12
N LEU A 401 4.27 15.09 -12.11
CA LEU A 401 3.92 14.84 -13.50
C LEU A 401 4.42 13.45 -13.85
N PHE A 402 3.55 12.62 -14.41
CA PHE A 402 3.89 11.27 -14.82
C PHE A 402 3.68 11.07 -16.32
N TRP A 403 4.54 10.25 -16.90
CA TRP A 403 4.37 9.65 -18.22
C TRP A 403 4.48 8.14 -18.09
N TYR A 404 3.51 7.42 -18.62
CA TYR A 404 3.38 5.98 -18.43
C TYR A 404 3.43 5.21 -19.75
N TRP A 405 4.10 4.07 -19.74
CA TRP A 405 4.19 3.14 -20.85
C TRP A 405 4.06 1.70 -20.38
N LYS A 406 3.51 0.85 -21.24
CA LYS A 406 3.64 -0.59 -21.10
C LYS A 406 5.10 -1.01 -21.35
N GLN A 407 5.66 -1.83 -20.48
CA GLN A 407 6.98 -2.42 -20.74
C GLN A 407 6.88 -3.42 -21.91
N GLN A 408 5.84 -4.26 -21.89
CA GLN A 408 5.43 -5.21 -22.90
C GLN A 408 4.07 -4.82 -23.49
N ILE A 409 4.06 -4.47 -24.78
CA ILE A 409 2.91 -3.87 -25.46
C ILE A 409 1.69 -4.80 -25.51
N ASP A 410 1.92 -6.09 -25.74
CA ASP A 410 0.88 -7.12 -25.82
C ASP A 410 0.42 -7.60 -24.43
N GLY A 411 1.12 -7.20 -23.37
CA GLY A 411 0.79 -7.57 -22.01
C GLY A 411 -0.27 -6.63 -21.39
N PRO A 412 -1.04 -7.12 -20.41
CA PRO A 412 -1.96 -6.30 -19.64
C PRO A 412 -1.21 -5.44 -18.62
N VAL A 413 -1.83 -4.34 -18.20
CA VAL A 413 -1.49 -3.60 -16.96
C VAL A 413 -2.64 -3.74 -15.98
N SER A 414 -2.50 -3.24 -14.74
CA SER A 414 -3.55 -3.40 -13.71
C SER A 414 -4.89 -2.75 -14.08
N ASP A 415 -4.89 -1.78 -14.99
CA ASP A 415 -6.11 -1.26 -15.59
C ASP A 415 -6.48 -2.04 -16.86
N PHE A 416 -7.47 -2.92 -16.72
CA PHE A 416 -8.02 -3.76 -17.77
C PHE A 416 -8.52 -3.01 -19.02
N ARG A 417 -8.74 -1.69 -18.94
CA ARG A 417 -9.18 -0.85 -20.06
C ARG A 417 -8.06 -0.45 -21.00
N ALA A 418 -6.81 -0.63 -20.60
CA ALA A 418 -5.65 -0.46 -21.47
C ALA A 418 -5.52 -1.65 -22.45
N ASP A 419 -6.58 -1.93 -23.21
CA ASP A 419 -6.73 -3.07 -24.13
C ASP A 419 -6.44 -2.70 -25.61
N GLY A 420 -5.93 -1.49 -25.83
CA GLY A 420 -5.38 -1.02 -27.08
C GLY A 420 -4.01 -1.60 -27.37
N GLY A 421 -3.63 -1.60 -28.66
CA GLY A 421 -2.33 -2.09 -29.13
C GLY A 421 -1.18 -1.09 -28.99
N GLY A 422 -1.41 0.06 -28.33
CA GLY A 422 -0.39 1.08 -28.08
C GLY A 422 0.46 0.80 -26.85
N ARG A 423 1.67 1.37 -26.83
CA ARG A 423 2.58 1.29 -25.68
C ARG A 423 2.31 2.40 -24.66
N GLU A 424 1.92 3.58 -25.11
CA GLU A 424 1.69 4.74 -24.25
C GLU A 424 0.40 4.57 -23.46
N LEU A 425 0.52 4.48 -22.14
CA LEU A 425 -0.64 4.40 -21.24
C LEU A 425 -1.25 5.79 -21.05
N GLY A 426 -0.43 6.82 -20.96
CA GLY A 426 -0.90 8.19 -20.84
C GLY A 426 -0.02 9.05 -19.96
N THR A 427 -0.60 10.14 -19.47
CA THR A 427 0.06 11.11 -18.60
C THR A 427 -0.80 11.48 -17.42
N GLU A 428 -0.18 11.86 -16.31
CA GLU A 428 -0.89 12.29 -15.11
C GLU A 428 -0.29 13.55 -14.51
N VAL A 429 -1.17 14.40 -14.00
CA VAL A 429 -0.81 15.56 -13.19
C VAL A 429 -1.43 15.37 -11.82
N ASP A 430 -0.56 15.33 -10.83
CA ASP A 430 -0.90 15.23 -9.43
C ASP A 430 -0.56 16.55 -8.75
N ILE A 431 -1.47 17.05 -7.92
CA ILE A 431 -1.31 18.28 -7.15
C ILE A 431 -1.69 17.96 -5.71
N TYR A 432 -0.86 18.39 -4.76
CA TYR A 432 -1.13 18.20 -3.35
C TYR A 432 -0.84 19.44 -2.52
N ALA A 433 -1.57 19.53 -1.41
CA ALA A 433 -1.31 20.48 -0.35
C ALA A 433 -1.28 19.75 1.00
N ASN A 434 -0.21 19.98 1.76
CA ASN A 434 -0.04 19.50 3.13
C ASN A 434 0.02 20.70 4.05
N TYR A 435 -0.89 20.81 5.01
CA TYR A 435 -0.92 21.94 5.92
C TYR A 435 -1.01 21.49 7.37
N ARG A 436 0.12 21.57 8.08
CA ARG A 436 0.16 21.39 9.53
C ARG A 436 -0.29 22.70 10.20
N ILE A 437 -1.57 22.77 10.57
CA ILE A 437 -2.20 23.94 11.17
C ILE A 437 -1.68 24.13 12.59
N PHE A 438 -1.67 23.04 13.35
CA PHE A 438 -1.16 22.95 14.72
C PHE A 438 -0.25 21.73 14.86
N SER A 439 0.39 21.55 16.02
CA SER A 439 1.21 20.36 16.29
C SER A 439 0.41 19.06 16.24
N ASP A 440 -0.89 19.14 16.51
CA ASP A 440 -1.86 18.04 16.63
C ASP A 440 -2.89 18.02 15.49
N LEU A 441 -2.85 18.98 14.56
CA LEU A 441 -3.84 19.11 13.49
C LEU A 441 -3.18 19.37 12.13
N ALA A 442 -3.45 18.49 11.17
CA ALA A 442 -3.00 18.64 9.80
C ALA A 442 -4.14 18.43 8.79
N VAL A 443 -4.08 19.12 7.67
CA VAL A 443 -4.99 18.95 6.52
C VAL A 443 -4.17 18.48 5.32
N MET A 444 -4.72 17.53 4.60
CA MET A 444 -4.17 17.01 3.35
C MET A 444 -5.21 17.13 2.26
N VAL A 445 -4.80 17.65 1.11
CA VAL A 445 -5.59 17.63 -0.13
C VAL A 445 -4.73 17.02 -1.21
N ARG A 446 -5.29 16.10 -1.99
CA ARG A 446 -4.67 15.50 -3.18
C ARG A 446 -5.65 15.59 -4.33
N TYR A 447 -5.16 15.96 -5.50
CA TYR A 447 -5.91 15.94 -6.75
C TYR A 447 -5.04 15.31 -7.82
N GLY A 448 -5.56 14.31 -8.52
CA GLY A 448 -4.89 13.69 -9.65
C GLY A 448 -5.79 13.74 -10.88
N ARG A 449 -5.19 14.02 -12.04
CA ARG A 449 -5.86 13.88 -13.33
C ARG A 449 -5.00 13.07 -14.26
N PHE A 450 -5.57 11.97 -14.75
CA PHE A 450 -4.96 11.10 -15.74
C PHE A 450 -5.61 11.32 -17.11
N TRP A 451 -4.77 11.44 -18.14
CA TRP A 451 -5.14 11.46 -19.55
C TRP A 451 -4.65 10.19 -20.21
N THR A 452 -5.59 9.43 -20.77
CA THR A 452 -5.28 8.18 -21.48
C THR A 452 -4.47 8.42 -22.76
N GLY A 453 -3.59 7.47 -23.07
CA GLY A 453 -2.79 7.40 -24.30
C GLY A 453 -3.25 6.28 -25.24
N GLU A 454 -2.44 5.98 -26.25
CA GLU A 454 -2.76 5.03 -27.33
C GLU A 454 -3.01 3.57 -26.89
N ALA A 455 -2.59 3.21 -25.67
CA ALA A 455 -2.89 1.90 -25.08
C ALA A 455 -4.37 1.77 -24.66
N TYR A 456 -5.11 2.87 -24.64
CA TYR A 456 -6.55 2.89 -24.43
C TYR A 456 -7.26 3.06 -25.77
N ARG A 457 -8.39 2.38 -25.94
CA ARG A 457 -9.36 2.73 -27.00
C ARG A 457 -10.15 4.00 -26.66
N ASP A 458 -10.01 4.37 -25.40
CA ASP A 458 -10.25 5.62 -24.72
C ASP A 458 -9.74 6.89 -25.40
N ASP A 459 -10.38 8.06 -25.28
CA ASP A 459 -9.64 9.35 -25.19
C ASP A 459 -10.15 10.12 -23.97
N GLU A 460 -10.08 9.43 -22.83
CA GLU A 460 -10.78 9.81 -21.63
C GLU A 460 -9.86 10.29 -20.52
N LYS A 461 -10.47 11.06 -19.62
CA LYS A 461 -9.83 11.72 -18.50
C LYS A 461 -10.42 11.19 -17.22
N ARG A 462 -9.57 10.97 -16.23
CA ARG A 462 -9.97 10.41 -14.94
C ARG A 462 -9.48 11.32 -13.84
N ASP A 463 -10.40 11.70 -12.97
CA ASP A 463 -10.12 12.61 -11.88
C ASP A 463 -10.19 11.87 -10.55
N TYR A 464 -9.24 12.16 -9.68
CA TYR A 464 -9.24 11.71 -8.30
C TYR A 464 -9.07 12.91 -7.38
N LEU A 465 -9.86 12.96 -6.31
CA LEU A 465 -9.78 14.01 -5.30
C LEU A 465 -9.88 13.39 -3.92
N TYR A 466 -8.92 13.72 -3.07
CA TYR A 466 -8.85 13.36 -1.67
C TYR A 466 -8.78 14.62 -0.82
N ALA A 467 -9.55 14.63 0.28
CA ALA A 467 -9.38 15.59 1.36
C ALA A 467 -9.44 14.87 2.70
N GLY A 468 -8.39 15.03 3.51
CA GLY A 468 -8.27 14.42 4.82
C GLY A 468 -7.88 15.44 5.89
N LEU A 469 -8.39 15.24 7.10
CA LEU A 469 -7.98 15.98 8.29
C LEU A 469 -7.38 14.98 9.26
N ILE A 470 -6.13 15.17 9.66
CA ILE A 470 -5.49 14.35 10.70
C ILE A 470 -5.55 15.13 12.01
N TYR A 471 -6.20 14.55 13.01
CA TYR A 471 -6.12 15.02 14.39
C TYR A 471 -5.40 13.98 15.25
N SER A 472 -4.26 14.36 15.82
CA SER A 472 -3.40 13.51 16.67
C SER A 472 -3.53 13.93 18.14
N PHE A 473 -3.55 12.98 19.08
CA PHE A 473 -3.73 13.29 20.51
C PHE A 473 -2.97 12.35 21.43
#